data_AF-A0A0Q0J5Q8-F1
#
_entry.id   AF-A0A0Q0J5Q8-F1
#
_cell.length_a   1.000
_cell.length_b   1.000
_cell.length_c   1.000
_cell.angle_alpha   90.00
_cell.angle_beta   90.00
_cell.angle_gamma   90.00
#
_symmetry.space_group_name_H-M   'P 1'
#
loop_
_entity.id
_entity.type
_entity.pdbx_description
1 polymer ?
#
loop_
_entity_poly.entity_id
_entity_poly.type
_entity_poly.pdbx_seq_one_letter_code
_entity_poly.pdbx_strand_id
1 'polypeptide(L)'
;MLVKVLAQVKTDNSGLLIEVPVLLSEYGVFDPLLDYVISQSHIKILPWVNRITFALHLWLDDVFYDPENLSGVIVRLYHPEDIGYSFCSQVS
;
A
#
# COMPACT_ATOMS: atom_id res chain seq x y z
N MET A 1 -2.02 11.34 3.90
CA MET A 1 -2.87 10.71 2.84
C MET A 1 -2.01 9.81 1.99
N LEU A 2 -2.48 8.61 1.65
CA LEU A 2 -1.73 7.60 0.91
C LEU A 2 -2.38 7.38 -0.46
N VAL A 3 -1.61 7.45 -1.55
CA VAL A 3 -2.15 7.30 -2.91
C VAL A 3 -1.32 6.31 -3.72
N LYS A 4 -2.00 5.51 -4.53
CA LYS A 4 -1.36 4.63 -5.51
C LYS A 4 -0.99 5.44 -6.75
N VAL A 5 0.28 5.41 -7.15
CA VAL A 5 0.77 6.06 -8.38
C VAL A 5 1.63 5.08 -9.18
N LEU A 6 1.74 5.29 -10.50
CA LEU A 6 2.70 4.57 -11.33
C LEU A 6 4.02 5.36 -11.32
N ALA A 7 5.07 4.77 -10.76
CA ALA A 7 6.40 5.34 -10.75
C ALA A 7 7.23 4.78 -11.91
N GLN A 8 7.99 5.65 -12.56
CA GLN A 8 9.02 5.27 -13.52
C GLN A 8 10.34 5.10 -12.77
N VAL A 9 10.80 3.86 -12.66
CA VAL A 9 12.04 3.52 -11.97
C VAL A 9 13.11 3.23 -13.00
N LYS A 10 14.24 3.93 -12.88
CA LYS A 10 15.44 3.66 -13.66
C LYS A 10 16.28 2.64 -12.89
N THR A 11 16.35 1.40 -13.37
CA THR A 11 17.03 0.31 -12.65
C THR A 11 18.55 0.30 -12.85
N ASP A 12 19.08 0.82 -13.96
CA ASP A 12 20.52 0.81 -14.24
C ASP A 12 20.95 1.85 -15.31
N ASN A 13 22.20 1.71 -15.77
CA ASN A 13 22.81 2.55 -16.80
C ASN A 13 22.28 2.28 -18.21
N SER A 14 21.45 1.24 -18.41
CA SER A 14 20.86 0.90 -19.71
C SER A 14 19.83 1.93 -20.16
N GLY A 15 19.34 2.76 -19.23
CA GLY A 15 18.28 3.72 -19.49
C GLY A 15 16.87 3.10 -19.53
N LEU A 16 16.75 1.80 -19.21
CA LEU A 16 15.45 1.15 -19.06
C LEU A 16 14.66 1.81 -17.93
N LEU A 17 13.48 2.30 -18.27
CA LEU A 17 12.47 2.78 -17.33
C LEU A 17 11.42 1.70 -17.18
N ILE A 18 11.22 1.24 -15.94
CA ILE A 18 10.12 0.32 -15.61
C ILE A 18 9.00 1.11 -14.92
N GLU A 19 7.77 0.83 -15.31
CA GLU A 19 6.59 1.40 -14.66
C GLU A 19 6.08 0.44 -13.59
N VAL A 20 6.15 0.86 -12.33
CA VAL A 20 5.71 0.06 -11.18
C VAL A 20 4.74 0.85 -10.31
N PRO A 21 3.62 0.25 -9.87
CA PRO A 21 2.74 0.91 -8.93
C PRO A 21 3.42 1.01 -7.56
N VAL A 22 3.43 2.21 -6.99
CA VAL A 22 3.99 2.52 -5.67
C VAL A 22 2.95 3.25 -4.83
N LEU A 23 3.19 3.26 -3.53
CA LEU A 23 2.42 4.04 -2.59
C LEU A 23 3.17 5.33 -2.26
N LEU A 24 2.52 6.47 -2.49
CA LEU A 24 3.06 7.80 -2.22
C LEU A 24 2.28 8.43 -1.06
N SER A 25 3.02 9.00 -0.12
CA SER A 25 2.49 9.77 1.01
C SER A 25 3.07 11.19 1.02
N GLU A 26 2.60 12.02 1.95
CA GLU A 26 3.18 13.35 2.20
C GLU A 26 4.65 13.29 2.68
N TYR A 27 5.06 12.15 3.26
CA TYR A 27 6.44 11.91 3.70
C TYR A 27 7.32 11.31 2.60
N GLY A 28 6.78 11.08 1.40
CA GLY A 28 7.48 10.47 0.27
C GLY A 28 6.95 9.09 -0.10
N VAL A 29 7.75 8.39 -0.91
CA VAL A 29 7.44 7.06 -1.43
C VAL A 29 7.62 6.02 -0.34
N PHE A 30 6.78 5.00 -0.32
CA PHE A 30 6.93 3.88 0.58
C PHE A 30 8.06 2.94 0.10
N ASP A 31 9.31 3.33 0.44
CA ASP A 31 10.54 2.65 0.01
C ASP A 31 10.53 1.13 0.26
N PRO A 32 10.02 0.57 1.37
CA PRO A 32 10.01 -0.87 1.58
C PRO A 32 9.22 -1.65 0.52
N LEU A 33 8.11 -1.08 0.02
CA LEU A 33 7.36 -1.70 -1.08
C LEU A 33 8.13 -1.55 -2.40
N LEU A 34 8.71 -0.37 -2.64
CA LEU A 34 9.48 -0.11 -3.85
C LEU A 34 10.67 -1.08 -3.97
N ASP A 35 11.48 -1.19 -2.92
CA ASP A 35 12.64 -2.08 -2.87
C ASP A 35 12.22 -3.54 -3.02
N TYR A 36 11.13 -3.94 -2.37
CA TYR A 36 10.59 -5.29 -2.48
C TYR A 36 10.17 -5.60 -3.93
N VAL A 37 9.39 -4.72 -4.55
CA VAL A 37 8.93 -4.89 -5.95
C VAL A 37 10.10 -4.93 -6.93
N ILE A 38 11.11 -4.06 -6.75
CA ILE A 38 12.31 -4.07 -7.58
C ILE A 38 13.09 -5.38 -7.38
N SER A 39 13.26 -5.84 -6.15
CA SER A 39 13.96 -7.10 -5.85
C SER A 39 13.30 -8.33 -6.47
N GLN A 40 11.96 -8.30 -6.61
CA GLN A 40 11.15 -9.38 -7.17
C GLN A 40 10.84 -9.21 -8.66
N SER A 41 11.28 -8.11 -9.28
CA SER A 41 10.96 -7.74 -10.67
C SER A 41 11.43 -8.79 -11.69
N HIS A 42 12.52 -9.50 -11.39
CA HIS A 42 13.05 -10.56 -12.25
C HIS A 42 12.13 -11.80 -12.37
N ILE A 43 11.15 -11.95 -11.48
CA ILE A 43 10.38 -13.19 -11.29
C ILE A 43 8.87 -12.96 -11.39
N LYS A 44 8.38 -11.74 -11.09
CA LYS A 44 6.95 -11.47 -10.93
C LYS A 44 6.42 -10.45 -11.93
N ILE A 45 5.24 -10.75 -12.48
CA ILE A 45 4.55 -9.98 -13.52
C ILE A 45 3.64 -8.91 -12.87
N LEU A 46 3.37 -7.81 -13.58
CA LEU A 46 2.55 -6.66 -13.16
C LEU A 46 1.26 -6.97 -12.35
N PRO A 47 0.45 -8.01 -12.64
CA PRO A 47 -0.72 -8.32 -11.82
C PRO A 47 -0.41 -8.66 -10.36
N TRP A 48 0.73 -9.31 -10.09
CA TRP A 48 1.14 -9.62 -8.72
C TRP A 48 1.54 -8.36 -7.96
N VAL A 49 2.27 -7.45 -8.62
CA VAL A 49 2.66 -6.15 -8.05
C VAL A 49 1.42 -5.31 -7.71
N ASN A 50 0.40 -5.34 -8.59
CA ASN A 50 -0.87 -4.68 -8.32
C ASN A 50 -1.59 -5.24 -7.09
N ARG A 51 -1.60 -6.58 -6.91
CA ARG A 51 -2.24 -7.22 -5.75
C ARG A 51 -1.56 -6.85 -4.44
N ILE A 52 -0.23 -6.90 -4.39
CA ILE A 52 0.49 -6.58 -3.15
C ILE A 52 0.42 -5.09 -2.81
N THR A 53 0.52 -4.21 -3.81
CA THR A 53 0.37 -2.76 -3.62
C THR A 53 -1.02 -2.43 -3.08
N PHE A 54 -2.07 -3.08 -3.60
CA PHE A 54 -3.44 -2.89 -3.14
C PHE A 54 -3.64 -3.40 -1.70
N ALA A 55 -3.15 -4.60 -1.38
CA ALA A 55 -3.24 -5.15 -0.04
C ALA A 55 -2.52 -4.27 0.99
N LEU A 56 -1.35 -3.74 0.64
CA LEU A 56 -0.59 -2.85 1.52
C LEU A 56 -1.26 -1.47 1.67
N HIS A 57 -1.87 -0.95 0.61
CA HIS A 57 -2.64 0.29 0.67
C HIS A 57 -3.78 0.18 1.69
N LEU A 58 -4.58 -0.88 1.63
CA LEU A 58 -5.65 -1.14 2.61
C LEU A 58 -5.08 -1.29 4.02
N TRP A 59 -3.98 -2.03 4.18
CA TRP A 59 -3.35 -2.20 5.48
C TRP A 59 -2.89 -0.89 6.11
N LEU A 60 -2.25 -0.02 5.33
CA LEU A 60 -1.72 1.24 5.84
C LEU A 60 -2.80 2.31 6.04
N ASP A 61 -3.89 2.26 5.26
CA ASP A 61 -4.97 3.27 5.35
C ASP A 61 -6.05 2.89 6.37
N ASP A 62 -6.37 1.59 6.48
CA ASP A 62 -7.54 1.13 7.23
C ASP A 62 -7.22 0.40 8.54
N VAL A 63 -5.96 0.01 8.79
CA VAL A 63 -5.58 -0.71 10.02
C VAL A 63 -4.85 0.23 10.98
N PHE A 64 -5.37 0.32 12.20
CA PHE A 64 -4.87 1.19 13.26
C PHE A 64 -4.52 0.39 14.51
N TYR A 65 -3.58 0.93 15.29
CA TYR A 65 -3.28 0.42 16.61
C TYR A 65 -4.46 0.65 17.56
N ASP A 66 -4.75 -0.35 18.38
CA ASP A 66 -5.73 -0.25 19.43
C ASP A 66 -5.08 0.24 20.73
N PRO A 67 -5.37 1.48 21.20
CA PRO A 67 -4.77 2.01 22.42
C PRO A 67 -5.22 1.27 23.69
N GLU A 68 -6.33 0.54 23.65
CA GLU A 68 -6.90 -0.17 24.81
C GLU A 68 -6.52 -1.66 24.83
N ASN A 69 -6.12 -2.23 23.69
CA ASN A 69 -5.69 -3.62 23.59
C ASN A 69 -4.37 -3.76 22.80
N LEU A 70 -3.27 -4.00 23.52
CA LEU A 70 -1.93 -4.16 22.93
C LEU A 70 -1.80 -5.36 21.96
N SER A 71 -2.77 -6.30 21.99
CA SER A 71 -2.82 -7.48 21.13
C SER A 71 -3.85 -7.39 20.00
N GLY A 72 -4.64 -6.31 19.96
CA GLY A 72 -5.69 -6.09 18.97
C GLY A 72 -5.32 -5.04 17.92
N VAL A 73 -6.08 -5.00 16.84
CA VAL A 73 -6.02 -3.95 15.83
C VAL A 73 -7.42 -3.45 15.51
N ILE A 74 -7.54 -2.17 15.18
CA ILE A 74 -8.80 -1.56 14.76
C ILE A 74 -8.78 -1.47 13.24
N VAL A 75 -9.80 -1.98 12.58
CA VAL A 75 -9.94 -1.91 11.12
C VAL A 75 -11.12 -1.02 10.76
N ARG A 76 -10.89 -0.01 9.92
CA ARG A 76 -11.97 0.80 9.33
C ARG A 76 -12.62 0.03 8.21
N LEU A 77 -13.93 -0.14 8.30
CA LEU A 77 -14.73 -0.73 7.24
C LEU A 77 -15.64 0.35 6.65
N TYR A 78 -15.55 0.55 5.34
CA TYR A 78 -16.45 1.43 4.63
C TYR A 78 -17.67 0.64 4.19
N HIS A 79 -18.85 1.04 4.65
CA HIS A 79 -20.09 0.64 4.01
C HIS A 79 -20.29 1.54 2.78
N PRO A 80 -20.70 1.00 1.60
CA PRO A 80 -20.88 1.80 0.39
C PRO A 80 -21.92 2.93 0.53
N GLU A 81 -22.76 2.87 1.57
CA GLU A 81 -23.79 3.86 1.89
C GLU A 81 -23.26 5.02 2.77
N ASP A 82 -22.11 4.82 3.41
CA ASP A 82 -21.54 5.71 4.43
C ASP A 82 -20.49 6.68 3.86
N ILE A 83 -20.75 7.26 2.68
CA ILE A 83 -19.93 8.34 2.13
C ILE A 83 -20.11 9.59 3.02
N GLY A 84 -19.44 9.59 4.18
CA GLY A 84 -19.52 10.64 5.21
C GLY A 84 -19.27 10.18 6.65
N TYR A 85 -19.45 8.89 7.00
CA TYR A 85 -19.31 8.39 8.38
C TYR A 85 -18.59 7.04 8.43
N SER A 86 -17.30 7.02 8.75
CA SER A 86 -16.55 5.75 8.87
C SER A 86 -16.93 5.01 10.16
N PHE A 87 -17.35 3.74 10.06
CA PHE A 87 -17.52 2.85 11.20
C PHE A 87 -16.18 2.16 11.52
N CYS A 88 -15.67 2.35 12.74
CA CYS A 88 -14.49 1.64 13.24
C CYS A 88 -14.96 0.35 13.91
N SER A 89 -14.48 -0.82 13.45
CA SER A 89 -14.74 -2.09 14.11
C SER A 89 -13.44 -2.74 14.57
N GLN A 90 -13.41 -3.20 15.81
CA GLN A 90 -12.32 -3.96 16.39
C GLN A 90 -12.42 -5.40 15.88
N VAL A 91 -11.34 -5.94 15.30
CA VAL A 91 -11.28 -7.35 14.91
C VAL A 91 -10.35 -8.05 15.90
N SER A 92 -10.93 -8.88 16.76
CA SER A 92 -10.24 -9.69 17.79
C SER A 92 -9.72 -11.01 17.24
#